data_AF-A0A4Y3NIL8-F1
#
_entry.id   AF-A0A4Y3NIL8-F1
#
_cell.length_a   1.000
_cell.length_b   1.000
_cell.length_c   1.000
_cell.angle_alpha   90.00
_cell.angle_beta   90.00
_cell.angle_gamma   90.00
#
_symmetry.space_group_name_H-M   'P 1'
#
loop_
_entity.id
_entity.type
_entity.pdbx_description
1 polymer ?
#
loop_
_entity_poly.entity_id
_entity_poly.type
_entity_poly.pdbx_seq_one_letter_code
_entity_poly.pdbx_strand_id
1 'polypeptide(L)'
;MISRRKVAKGAAWSLPVIAAAVAAPAASASVLPPACPGCFEPGAIPLPFTSQVIVSNKSGTLAIVSALNVDSSGCDVSLFQPAYTAIMTSATLTMSDGTTYNSTAGLGTGVGTFGSISAFNMNAIFTGINFPVGGSIVSGYPVTPTKLCVNFTMVLVGLPNLLQFQCPVTLCWDIRTTATGIVAPIPLLNSGAGTLNFTGFLSPA
;
A
#
# COMPACT_ATOMS: atom_id res chain seq x y z
N MET A 1 -4.93 33.46 29.66
CA MET A 1 -4.79 32.56 28.48
C MET A 1 -3.31 32.30 28.25
N ILE A 2 -2.82 31.10 28.55
CA ILE A 2 -1.42 30.70 28.35
C ILE A 2 -1.39 29.63 27.27
N SER A 3 -0.74 29.96 26.15
CA SER A 3 -0.46 29.07 25.03
C SER A 3 0.66 28.10 25.40
N ARG A 4 0.40 26.79 25.38
CA ARG A 4 1.43 25.76 25.58
C ARG A 4 1.90 25.24 24.21
N ARG A 5 3.13 25.59 23.84
CA ARG A 5 3.86 24.99 22.72
C ARG A 5 4.10 23.50 22.99
N LYS A 6 3.81 22.64 22.01
CA LYS A 6 4.23 21.23 22.04
C LYS A 6 5.63 21.12 21.43
N VAL A 7 6.56 20.61 22.21
CA VAL A 7 7.95 20.34 21.81
C VAL A 7 8.01 18.89 21.32
N ALA A 8 8.65 18.66 20.17
CA ALA A 8 8.95 17.32 19.69
C ALA A 8 9.97 16.66 20.62
N LYS A 9 9.60 15.53 21.24
CA LYS A 9 10.49 14.77 22.11
C LYS A 9 11.21 13.70 21.26
N GLY A 10 12.46 13.98 20.94
CA GLY A 10 13.35 13.05 20.24
C GLY A 10 14.26 12.25 21.19
N ALA A 11 14.50 11.00 20.78
CA ALA A 11 15.62 10.08 21.03
C ALA A 11 15.95 9.61 22.46
N ALA A 12 16.08 8.28 22.65
CA ALA A 12 17.37 7.67 23.06
C ALA A 12 17.32 6.12 23.22
N TRP A 13 18.12 5.43 22.39
CA TRP A 13 19.04 4.30 22.65
C TRP A 13 18.71 3.18 23.68
N SER A 14 18.63 1.91 23.22
CA SER A 14 19.51 0.78 23.60
C SER A 14 18.89 -0.61 23.30
N LEU A 15 19.56 -1.42 22.46
CA LEU A 15 19.40 -2.90 22.38
C LEU A 15 20.31 -3.56 23.44
N PRO A 16 20.34 -4.90 23.63
CA PRO A 16 19.29 -5.93 23.78
C PRO A 16 19.48 -6.73 25.11
N VAL A 17 18.45 -7.40 25.65
CA VAL A 17 18.67 -8.46 26.66
C VAL A 17 17.94 -9.73 26.24
N ILE A 18 18.73 -10.71 25.82
CA ILE A 18 18.34 -12.11 25.68
C ILE A 18 18.07 -12.64 27.09
N ALA A 19 16.83 -13.01 27.36
CA ALA A 19 16.49 -13.91 28.46
C ALA A 19 15.48 -14.93 27.93
N ALA A 20 16.03 -15.99 27.33
CA ALA A 20 15.31 -17.22 27.10
C ALA A 20 15.12 -17.97 28.44
N ALA A 21 14.00 -18.70 28.52
CA ALA A 21 13.67 -19.76 29.48
C ALA A 21 13.05 -19.35 30.82
N VAL A 22 11.73 -19.47 30.91
CA VAL A 22 11.11 -20.49 31.77
C VAL A 22 9.81 -20.97 31.14
N ALA A 23 9.64 -22.28 31.17
CA ALA A 23 8.57 -23.03 30.55
C ALA A 23 7.18 -22.51 30.95
N ALA A 24 6.28 -22.46 29.97
CA ALA A 24 4.86 -22.35 30.18
C ALA A 24 4.34 -23.46 31.12
N PRO A 25 3.41 -23.13 32.01
CA PRO A 25 2.25 -23.95 32.25
C PRO A 25 1.07 -23.33 31.49
N ALA A 26 0.44 -24.17 30.67
CA ALA A 26 -0.73 -23.84 29.90
C ALA A 26 -1.91 -23.38 30.78
N ALA A 27 -2.70 -22.47 30.22
CA ALA A 27 -4.14 -22.41 30.31
C ALA A 27 -4.79 -22.27 31.70
N SER A 28 -5.14 -21.04 32.07
CA SER A 28 -6.47 -20.74 32.64
C SER A 28 -6.79 -19.24 32.66
N ALA A 29 -6.69 -18.61 31.50
CA ALA A 29 -7.57 -17.52 31.11
C ALA A 29 -7.55 -17.52 29.58
N SER A 30 -8.29 -18.47 29.01
CA SER A 30 -8.54 -18.57 27.56
C SER A 30 -9.38 -17.37 27.13
N VAL A 31 -8.84 -16.16 27.26
CA VAL A 31 -9.28 -15.07 26.41
C VAL A 31 -8.71 -15.45 25.06
N LEU A 32 -9.59 -15.95 24.17
CA LEU A 32 -9.25 -16.16 22.77
C LEU A 32 -8.41 -14.94 22.32
N PRO A 33 -7.19 -15.11 21.76
CA PRO A 33 -6.45 -13.96 21.26
C PRO A 33 -7.41 -13.16 20.38
N PRO A 34 -7.57 -11.84 20.62
CA PRO A 34 -8.58 -11.06 19.93
C PRO A 34 -8.39 -11.25 18.43
N ALA A 35 -9.46 -11.68 17.76
CA ALA A 35 -9.43 -11.90 16.34
C ALA A 35 -9.01 -10.61 15.63
N CYS A 36 -8.30 -10.75 14.52
CA CYS A 36 -7.93 -9.61 13.70
C CYS A 36 -9.18 -8.79 13.34
N PRO A 37 -9.17 -7.47 13.53
CA PRO A 37 -10.33 -6.64 13.19
C PRO A 37 -10.62 -6.76 11.70
N GLY A 38 -11.83 -7.22 11.35
CA GLY A 38 -12.28 -7.36 9.96
C GLY A 38 -12.85 -6.07 9.36
N CYS A 39 -12.61 -4.93 10.01
CA CYS A 39 -13.20 -3.61 9.76
C CYS A 39 -12.28 -2.66 8.97
N PHE A 40 -11.11 -3.14 8.53
CA PHE A 40 -10.23 -2.36 7.69
C PHE A 40 -10.75 -2.37 6.26
N GLU A 41 -11.02 -1.18 5.73
CA GLU A 41 -11.57 -1.01 4.39
C GLU A 41 -10.76 0.03 3.61
N PRO A 42 -10.79 0.01 2.26
CA PRO A 42 -10.28 1.12 1.47
C PRO A 42 -11.03 2.42 1.81
N GLY A 43 -10.31 3.51 2.06
CA GLY A 43 -10.92 4.79 2.42
C GLY A 43 -11.80 5.35 1.30
N ALA A 44 -12.98 5.85 1.65
CA ALA A 44 -14.00 6.35 0.71
C ALA A 44 -13.59 7.59 -0.10
N ILE A 45 -12.51 8.28 0.29
CA ILE A 45 -12.03 9.50 -0.35
C ILE A 45 -11.18 9.13 -1.57
N PRO A 46 -11.55 9.55 -2.79
CA PRO A 46 -10.73 9.32 -3.97
C PRO A 46 -9.35 9.98 -3.81
N LEU A 47 -8.31 9.24 -4.13
CA LEU A 47 -6.92 9.70 -4.02
C LEU A 47 -6.34 9.97 -5.40
N PRO A 48 -5.50 11.00 -5.57
CA PRO A 48 -4.80 11.20 -6.82
C PRO A 48 -3.87 10.01 -7.08
N PHE A 49 -3.96 9.46 -8.29
CA PHE A 49 -3.08 8.41 -8.78
C PHE A 49 -2.09 9.00 -9.76
N THR A 50 -0.80 8.75 -9.55
CA THR A 50 0.23 9.02 -10.54
C THR A 50 1.17 7.83 -10.67
N SER A 51 1.49 7.47 -11.91
CA SER A 51 2.56 6.52 -12.19
C SER A 51 3.37 6.93 -13.41
N GLN A 52 4.63 6.53 -13.39
CA GLN A 52 5.56 6.74 -14.50
C GLN A 52 6.04 5.39 -14.99
N VAL A 53 6.16 5.27 -16.31
CA VAL A 53 6.61 4.06 -16.98
C VAL A 53 7.78 4.37 -17.86
N ILE A 54 8.80 3.52 -17.78
CA ILE A 54 9.88 3.46 -18.75
C ILE A 54 9.75 2.13 -19.48
N VAL A 55 9.64 2.18 -20.81
CA VAL A 55 9.49 1.00 -21.67
C VAL A 55 10.78 0.79 -22.44
N SER A 56 11.28 -0.45 -22.43
CA SER A 56 12.38 -0.90 -23.26
C SER A 56 12.07 -2.31 -23.78
N ASN A 57 12.24 -2.50 -25.08
CA ASN A 57 11.98 -3.77 -25.74
C ASN A 57 10.57 -4.34 -25.48
N LYS A 58 9.53 -3.48 -25.54
CA LYS A 58 8.11 -3.80 -25.21
C LYS A 58 7.83 -4.17 -23.75
N SER A 59 8.85 -4.29 -22.91
CA SER A 59 8.72 -4.52 -21.47
C SER A 59 8.92 -3.20 -20.73
N GLY A 60 8.01 -2.85 -19.84
CA GLY A 60 8.08 -1.64 -19.05
C GLY A 60 8.20 -1.89 -17.57
N THR A 61 8.81 -0.91 -16.92
CA THR A 61 8.80 -0.76 -15.47
C THR A 61 7.88 0.41 -15.14
N LEU A 62 6.85 0.15 -14.34
CA LEU A 62 5.87 1.12 -13.86
C LEU A 62 6.13 1.40 -12.38
N ALA A 63 6.41 2.66 -12.05
CA ALA A 63 6.54 3.14 -10.68
C ALA A 63 5.29 3.92 -10.29
N ILE A 64 4.61 3.49 -9.22
CA ILE A 64 3.47 4.17 -8.64
C ILE A 64 3.95 4.98 -7.45
N VAL A 65 3.59 6.26 -7.41
CA VAL A 65 3.77 7.10 -6.23
C VAL A 65 2.38 7.61 -5.84
N SER A 66 1.84 7.08 -4.75
CA SER A 66 0.50 7.42 -4.30
C SER A 66 0.36 7.29 -2.79
N ALA A 67 -0.52 8.10 -2.20
CA ALA A 67 -1.09 7.79 -0.90
C ALA A 67 -2.20 6.75 -1.07
N LEU A 68 -2.34 5.85 -0.09
CA LEU A 68 -3.43 4.90 0.05
C LEU A 68 -4.16 5.21 1.35
N ASN A 69 -5.48 5.34 1.28
CA ASN A 69 -6.30 5.58 2.47
C ASN A 69 -6.88 4.26 2.94
N VAL A 70 -6.76 4.00 4.24
CA VAL A 70 -7.42 2.88 4.92
C VAL A 70 -8.40 3.45 5.93
N ASP A 71 -9.65 3.08 5.80
CA ASP A 71 -10.68 3.34 6.79
C ASP A 71 -10.61 2.30 7.90
N SER A 72 -10.62 2.78 9.13
CA SER A 72 -10.67 1.97 10.35
C SER A 72 -11.70 2.53 11.35
N SER A 73 -12.64 3.33 10.85
CA SER A 73 -13.70 3.95 11.64
C SER A 73 -14.70 2.94 12.20
N GLY A 74 -14.91 1.82 11.49
CA GLY A 74 -15.74 0.70 11.94
C GLY A 74 -15.08 -0.23 12.98
N CYS A 75 -13.83 0.04 13.37
CA CYS A 75 -13.09 -0.81 14.29
C CYS A 75 -13.34 -0.48 15.76
N ASP A 76 -13.53 -1.51 16.58
CA ASP A 76 -13.69 -1.35 18.03
C ASP A 76 -12.35 -0.93 18.68
N VAL A 77 -12.32 0.30 19.17
CA VAL A 77 -11.17 0.93 19.83
C VAL A 77 -10.99 0.51 21.29
N SER A 78 -11.91 -0.26 21.86
CA SER A 78 -11.88 -0.61 23.29
C SER A 78 -10.88 -1.71 23.64
N LEU A 79 -10.49 -2.54 22.67
CA LEU A 79 -9.64 -3.71 22.87
C LEU A 79 -8.16 -3.48 22.50
N PHE A 80 -7.86 -2.40 21.78
CA PHE A 80 -6.54 -2.09 21.25
C PHE A 80 -6.13 -0.67 21.61
N GLN A 81 -4.82 -0.40 21.61
CA GLN A 81 -4.33 0.97 21.59
C GLN A 81 -4.89 1.69 20.35
N PRO A 82 -5.13 3.01 20.45
CA PRO A 82 -5.74 3.77 19.36
C PRO A 82 -4.87 3.81 18.10
N ALA A 83 -3.55 3.62 18.22
CA ALA A 83 -2.63 3.60 17.09
C ALA A 83 -2.35 2.16 16.62
N TYR A 84 -2.28 1.98 15.29
CA TYR A 84 -1.82 0.76 14.65
C TYR A 84 -0.73 1.07 13.62
N THR A 85 0.12 0.10 13.32
CA THR A 85 1.12 0.24 12.24
C THR A 85 0.69 -0.61 11.06
N ALA A 86 0.73 -0.05 9.85
CA ALA A 86 0.45 -0.78 8.62
C ALA A 86 1.77 -1.02 7.88
N ILE A 87 2.08 -2.29 7.59
CA ILE A 87 3.25 -2.69 6.81
C ILE A 87 2.76 -3.26 5.48
N MET A 88 3.08 -2.63 4.36
CA MET A 88 2.74 -3.17 3.04
C MET A 88 3.72 -4.30 2.69
N THR A 89 3.23 -5.52 2.47
CA THR A 89 4.06 -6.71 2.24
C THR A 89 4.14 -7.11 0.77
N SER A 90 3.04 -6.95 0.04
CA SER A 90 3.01 -7.13 -1.42
C SER A 90 1.92 -6.25 -2.04
N ALA A 91 2.09 -5.88 -3.30
CA ALA A 91 1.08 -5.22 -4.10
C ALA A 91 0.84 -5.99 -5.41
N THR A 92 -0.39 -5.99 -5.88
CA THR A 92 -0.83 -6.59 -7.15
C THR A 92 -1.48 -5.51 -7.99
N LEU A 93 -0.95 -5.29 -9.18
CA LEU A 93 -1.47 -4.36 -10.17
C LEU A 93 -2.17 -5.15 -11.27
N THR A 94 -3.41 -4.80 -11.57
CA THR A 94 -4.16 -5.32 -12.71
C THR A 94 -4.22 -4.25 -13.80
N MET A 95 -3.95 -4.66 -15.04
CA MET A 95 -4.02 -3.82 -16.22
C MET A 95 -5.35 -4.03 -16.97
N SER A 96 -5.66 -3.14 -17.92
CA SER A 96 -6.90 -3.19 -18.73
C SER A 96 -7.02 -4.42 -19.64
N ASP A 97 -5.90 -5.09 -19.92
CA ASP A 97 -5.86 -6.36 -20.65
C ASP A 97 -6.12 -7.59 -19.76
N GLY A 98 -6.38 -7.39 -18.46
CA GLY A 98 -6.60 -8.43 -17.47
C GLY A 98 -5.33 -9.07 -16.91
N THR A 99 -4.15 -8.68 -17.39
CA THR A 99 -2.87 -9.17 -16.85
C THR A 99 -2.61 -8.57 -15.47
N THR A 100 -2.05 -9.39 -14.58
CA THR A 100 -1.73 -9.01 -13.20
C THR A 100 -0.23 -9.09 -12.95
N TYR A 101 0.28 -8.13 -12.20
CA TYR A 101 1.70 -8.01 -11.87
C TYR A 101 1.85 -7.85 -10.36
N ASN A 102 2.71 -8.66 -9.76
CA ASN A 102 2.99 -8.59 -8.34
C ASN A 102 4.28 -7.81 -8.09
N SER A 103 4.33 -7.07 -6.99
CA SER A 103 5.51 -6.37 -6.52
C SER A 103 5.65 -6.44 -5.01
N THR A 104 6.88 -6.57 -4.55
CA THR A 104 7.30 -6.36 -3.16
C THR A 104 8.25 -5.17 -3.03
N ALA A 105 8.55 -4.49 -4.15
CA ALA A 105 9.52 -3.40 -4.22
C ALA A 105 8.85 -2.04 -4.03
N GLY A 106 9.49 -1.16 -3.25
CA GLY A 106 9.00 0.21 -3.04
C GLY A 106 7.75 0.30 -2.15
N LEU A 107 7.48 -0.74 -1.37
CA LEU A 107 6.39 -0.78 -0.41
C LEU A 107 6.72 0.03 0.84
N GLY A 108 5.68 0.58 1.46
CA GLY A 108 5.79 1.49 2.59
C GLY A 108 5.36 0.88 3.92
N THR A 109 5.68 1.61 4.98
CA THR A 109 5.10 1.41 6.31
C THR A 109 4.54 2.74 6.79
N GLY A 110 3.48 2.72 7.59
CA GLY A 110 3.06 3.92 8.29
C GLY A 110 2.22 3.60 9.51
N VAL A 111 1.79 4.65 10.20
CA VAL A 111 1.01 4.55 11.41
C VAL A 111 -0.37 5.15 11.16
N GLY A 112 -1.40 4.39 11.49
CA GLY A 112 -2.78 4.83 11.47
C GLY A 112 -3.35 4.96 12.87
N THR A 113 -4.52 5.59 12.96
CA THR A 113 -5.28 5.67 14.21
C THR A 113 -6.69 5.13 13.96
N PHE A 114 -7.13 4.23 14.82
CA PHE A 114 -8.49 3.70 14.77
C PHE A 114 -9.54 4.80 14.97
N GLY A 115 -10.75 4.57 14.43
CA GLY A 115 -11.79 5.60 14.45
C GLY A 115 -11.62 6.66 13.36
N SER A 116 -10.66 6.50 12.45
CA SER A 116 -10.37 7.47 11.40
C SER A 116 -9.84 6.82 10.12
N ILE A 117 -9.87 7.60 9.02
CA ILE A 117 -9.19 7.27 7.76
C ILE A 117 -7.71 7.66 7.90
N SER A 118 -6.82 6.71 7.70
CA SER A 118 -5.37 6.91 7.75
C SER A 118 -4.77 6.81 6.35
N ALA A 119 -3.81 7.68 6.03
CA ALA A 119 -3.13 7.71 4.74
C ALA A 119 -1.72 7.11 4.84
N PHE A 120 -1.38 6.22 3.90
CA PHE A 120 -0.08 5.56 3.82
C PHE A 120 0.56 5.81 2.47
N ASN A 121 1.80 6.29 2.47
CA ASN A 121 2.53 6.50 1.22
C ASN A 121 3.05 5.17 0.67
N MET A 122 2.89 4.98 -0.64
CA MET A 122 3.37 3.82 -1.39
C MET A 122 4.17 4.30 -2.60
N ASN A 123 5.33 3.68 -2.83
CA ASN A 123 6.23 3.94 -3.95
C ASN A 123 6.47 2.66 -4.77
N ALA A 124 5.42 1.89 -5.06
CA ALA A 124 5.52 0.53 -5.58
C ALA A 124 6.10 0.49 -7.01
N ILE A 125 6.94 -0.50 -7.30
CA ILE A 125 7.57 -0.68 -8.61
C ILE A 125 7.14 -2.02 -9.21
N PHE A 126 6.49 -1.99 -10.37
CA PHE A 126 6.09 -3.17 -11.14
C PHE A 126 6.95 -3.29 -12.38
N THR A 127 7.49 -4.47 -12.65
CA THR A 127 8.38 -4.72 -13.80
C THR A 127 7.79 -5.80 -14.70
N GLY A 128 8.29 -5.89 -15.94
CA GLY A 128 7.87 -6.94 -16.86
C GLY A 128 6.52 -6.67 -17.54
N ILE A 129 5.96 -5.48 -17.41
CA ILE A 129 4.64 -5.15 -17.98
C ILE A 129 4.77 -4.98 -19.48
N ASN A 130 3.89 -5.62 -20.25
CA ASN A 130 3.89 -5.47 -21.70
C ASN A 130 3.24 -4.15 -22.11
N PHE A 131 4.03 -3.25 -22.70
CA PHE A 131 3.56 -1.99 -23.25
C PHE A 131 3.73 -2.02 -24.77
N PRO A 132 2.65 -2.24 -25.54
CA PRO A 132 2.73 -2.33 -27.00
C PRO A 132 3.22 -1.02 -27.63
N VAL A 133 3.87 -1.12 -28.79
CA VAL A 133 4.23 0.06 -29.56
C VAL A 133 2.97 0.86 -29.88
N GLY A 134 3.00 2.17 -29.58
CA GLY A 134 1.85 3.03 -29.72
C GLY A 134 1.80 4.13 -28.66
N GLY A 135 0.66 4.79 -28.58
CA GLY A 135 0.43 5.94 -27.72
C GLY A 135 0.23 7.22 -28.51
N SER A 136 -0.45 8.16 -27.87
CA SER A 136 -0.78 9.47 -28.41
C SER A 136 -0.90 10.44 -27.24
N ILE A 137 -0.44 11.68 -27.45
CA ILE A 137 -0.73 12.80 -26.54
C ILE A 137 -2.25 13.12 -26.49
N VAL A 138 -3.06 12.57 -27.40
CA VAL A 138 -4.46 12.97 -27.61
C VAL A 138 -5.48 11.82 -27.46
N SER A 139 -5.10 10.55 -27.69
CA SER A 139 -6.07 9.44 -27.80
C SER A 139 -5.92 8.31 -26.76
N GLY A 140 -5.23 8.56 -25.64
CA GLY A 140 -5.02 7.53 -24.61
C GLY A 140 -4.10 6.39 -25.08
N TYR A 141 -3.86 5.44 -24.20
CA TYR A 141 -2.97 4.30 -24.43
C TYR A 141 -3.75 3.00 -24.19
N PRO A 142 -3.56 1.93 -25.01
CA PRO A 142 -4.44 0.75 -24.99
C PRO A 142 -4.36 -0.07 -23.70
N VAL A 143 -3.20 -0.08 -23.04
CA VAL A 143 -2.96 -0.86 -21.83
C VAL A 143 -2.75 0.09 -20.65
N THR A 144 -3.74 0.20 -19.77
CA THR A 144 -3.76 1.13 -18.63
C THR A 144 -3.97 0.40 -17.31
N PRO A 145 -3.43 0.88 -16.19
CA PRO A 145 -3.76 0.35 -14.86
C PRO A 145 -5.26 0.48 -14.56
N THR A 146 -5.86 -0.56 -13.98
CA THR A 146 -7.30 -0.62 -13.65
C THR A 146 -7.60 -1.00 -12.21
N LYS A 147 -6.74 -1.78 -11.55
CA LYS A 147 -6.93 -2.17 -10.14
C LYS A 147 -5.59 -2.30 -9.43
N LEU A 148 -5.53 -1.86 -8.18
CA LEU A 148 -4.39 -2.02 -7.29
C LEU A 148 -4.86 -2.69 -6.00
N CYS A 149 -4.32 -3.86 -5.67
CA CYS A 149 -4.53 -4.51 -4.39
C CYS A 149 -3.23 -4.51 -3.60
N VAL A 150 -3.27 -4.21 -2.31
CA VAL A 150 -2.10 -4.21 -1.43
C VAL A 150 -2.40 -5.09 -0.22
N ASN A 151 -1.47 -5.98 0.07
CA ASN A 151 -1.44 -6.76 1.29
C ASN A 151 -0.75 -5.95 2.37
N PHE A 152 -1.48 -5.70 3.44
CA PHE A 152 -1.00 -5.07 4.65
C PHE A 152 -0.84 -6.11 5.73
N THR A 153 0.18 -5.94 6.56
CA THR A 153 0.27 -6.53 7.88
C THR A 153 0.03 -5.40 8.87
N MET A 154 -1.17 -5.38 9.46
CA MET A 154 -1.53 -4.44 10.50
C MET A 154 -0.97 -4.94 11.83
N VAL A 155 -0.04 -4.19 12.41
CA VAL A 155 0.52 -4.45 13.74
C VAL A 155 -0.27 -3.65 14.76
N LEU A 156 -0.97 -4.35 15.63
CA LEU A 156 -1.87 -3.79 16.63
C LEU A 156 -1.34 -4.11 18.03
N VAL A 157 -1.56 -3.22 18.99
CA VAL A 157 -1.17 -3.45 20.38
C VAL A 157 -2.44 -3.66 21.20
N GLY A 158 -2.68 -4.88 21.68
CA GLY A 158 -3.85 -5.23 22.49
C GLY A 158 -3.72 -4.75 23.93
N LEU A 159 -4.81 -4.23 24.50
CA LEU A 159 -4.89 -3.85 25.91
C LEU A 159 -5.53 -4.98 26.74
N PRO A 160 -5.17 -5.14 28.03
CA PRO A 160 -4.20 -4.36 28.82
C PRO A 160 -2.75 -4.89 28.75
N ASN A 161 -2.53 -6.08 28.18
CA ASN A 161 -1.25 -6.79 28.25
C ASN A 161 -0.19 -6.29 27.24
N LEU A 162 -0.51 -5.27 26.43
CA LEU A 162 0.38 -4.67 25.41
C LEU A 162 0.96 -5.68 24.41
N LEU A 163 0.26 -6.79 24.18
CA LEU A 163 0.68 -7.82 23.24
C LEU A 163 0.51 -7.30 21.81
N GLN A 164 1.53 -7.52 20.98
CA GLN A 164 1.48 -7.17 19.57
C GLN A 164 0.81 -8.28 18.76
N PHE A 165 -0.17 -7.90 17.94
CA PHE A 165 -0.87 -8.78 17.00
C PHE A 165 -0.56 -8.35 15.57
N GLN A 166 -0.26 -9.32 14.70
CA GLN A 166 -0.03 -9.08 13.28
C GLN A 166 -1.22 -9.62 12.49
N CYS A 167 -1.92 -8.73 11.82
CA CYS A 167 -3.14 -9.03 11.10
C CYS A 167 -2.95 -8.81 9.60
N PRO A 168 -2.89 -9.88 8.78
CA PRO A 168 -2.85 -9.73 7.34
C PRO A 168 -4.21 -9.26 6.83
N VAL A 169 -4.22 -8.19 6.04
CA VAL A 169 -5.40 -7.60 5.42
C VAL A 169 -5.07 -7.28 3.98
N THR A 170 -5.96 -7.63 3.05
CA THR A 170 -5.84 -7.26 1.64
C THR A 170 -6.86 -6.18 1.33
N LEU A 171 -6.38 -5.02 0.87
CA LEU A 171 -7.24 -3.91 0.46
C LEU A 171 -7.04 -3.63 -1.02
N CYS A 172 -8.13 -3.35 -1.74
CA CYS A 172 -8.11 -3.11 -3.17
C CYS A 172 -8.73 -1.76 -3.51
N TRP A 173 -8.15 -1.10 -4.50
CA TRP A 173 -8.63 0.14 -5.08
C TRP A 173 -8.78 -0.05 -6.60
N ASP A 174 -9.89 0.46 -7.13
CA ASP A 174 -10.06 0.63 -8.55
C ASP A 174 -9.32 1.89 -9.01
N ILE A 175 -8.65 1.80 -10.16
CA ILE A 175 -7.88 2.89 -10.73
C ILE A 175 -8.58 3.38 -12.00
N ARG A 176 -8.88 4.67 -12.04
CA ARG A 176 -9.34 5.35 -13.26
C ARG A 176 -8.24 6.28 -13.72
N THR A 177 -7.58 5.94 -14.82
CA THR A 177 -6.42 6.69 -15.33
C THR A 177 -6.60 7.14 -16.76
N THR A 178 -5.92 8.24 -17.08
CA THR A 178 -5.59 8.64 -18.44
C THR A 178 -4.08 8.50 -18.62
N ALA A 179 -3.69 8.07 -19.82
CA ALA A 179 -2.29 7.88 -20.19
C ALA A 179 -1.81 9.03 -21.08
N THR A 180 -0.58 9.47 -20.85
CA THR A 180 0.14 10.41 -21.72
C THR A 180 1.52 9.85 -22.01
N GLY A 181 2.05 10.11 -23.20
CA GLY A 181 3.37 9.60 -23.61
C GLY A 181 3.29 8.67 -24.82
N ILE A 182 4.45 8.18 -25.23
CA ILE A 182 4.65 7.45 -26.48
C ILE A 182 5.63 6.31 -26.25
N VAL A 183 5.31 5.13 -26.76
CA VAL A 183 6.24 4.01 -26.95
C VAL A 183 6.55 3.93 -28.44
N ALA A 184 7.68 4.51 -28.84
CA ALA A 184 8.08 4.60 -30.23
C ALA A 184 8.71 3.27 -30.70
N PRO A 185 8.47 2.85 -31.96
CA PRO A 185 9.18 1.72 -32.53
C PRO A 185 10.68 2.02 -32.62
N ILE A 186 11.51 1.08 -32.20
CA ILE A 186 12.96 1.14 -32.44
C ILE A 186 13.23 0.48 -33.80
N PRO A 187 13.77 1.22 -34.78
CA PRO A 187 14.17 0.62 -36.05
C PRO A 187 15.14 -0.54 -35.82
N LEU A 188 15.02 -1.60 -36.62
CA LEU A 188 15.88 -2.81 -36.61
C LEU A 188 15.60 -3.86 -35.52
N LEU A 189 14.82 -3.58 -34.47
CA LEU A 189 14.61 -4.51 -33.35
C LEU A 189 13.16 -5.03 -33.19
N ASN A 190 12.24 -4.64 -34.08
CA ASN A 190 10.79 -4.94 -33.96
C ASN A 190 10.26 -4.73 -32.52
N SER A 191 10.82 -3.72 -31.86
CA SER A 191 10.67 -3.47 -30.43
C SER A 191 10.25 -2.02 -30.20
N GLY A 192 9.85 -1.70 -28.97
CA GLY A 192 9.43 -0.35 -28.59
C GLY A 192 10.21 0.18 -27.40
N ALA A 193 10.51 1.47 -27.40
CA ALA A 193 11.01 2.20 -26.24
C ALA A 193 10.33 3.55 -26.09
N GLY A 194 10.23 4.01 -24.86
CA GLY A 194 9.65 5.31 -24.56
C GLY A 194 9.18 5.40 -23.11
N THR A 195 8.33 6.39 -22.85
CA THR A 195 7.83 6.67 -21.52
C THR A 195 6.33 6.91 -21.55
N LEU A 196 5.63 6.45 -20.52
CA LEU A 196 4.21 6.71 -20.31
C LEU A 196 4.01 7.26 -18.91
N ASN A 197 3.11 8.22 -18.77
CA ASN A 197 2.67 8.73 -17.49
C ASN A 197 1.18 8.49 -17.38
N PHE A 198 0.76 7.82 -16.31
CA PHE A 198 -0.64 7.65 -15.98
C PHE A 198 -1.02 8.59 -14.86
N THR A 199 -2.10 9.33 -15.06
CA THR A 199 -2.66 10.25 -14.07
C THR A 199 -4.14 9.95 -13.89
N GLY A 200 -4.65 10.01 -12.67
CA GLY A 200 -6.03 9.63 -12.42
C GLY A 200 -6.39 9.63 -10.95
N PHE A 201 -7.32 8.75 -10.59
CA PHE A 201 -7.78 8.58 -9.22
C PHE A 201 -7.87 7.11 -8.81
N LEU A 202 -7.64 6.85 -7.53
CA LEU A 202 -7.95 5.61 -6.83
C LEU A 202 -9.28 5.76 -6.10
N SER A 203 -10.19 4.80 -6.28
CA SER A 203 -11.42 4.67 -5.49
C SER A 203 -11.47 3.30 -4.82
N PRO A 204 -12.24 3.13 -3.73
CA PRO A 204 -12.57 1.80 -3.21
C PRO A 204 -13.08 0.89 -4.34
N ALA A 205 -12.62 -0.37 -4.34
CA ALA A 205 -13.05 -1.41 -5.29
C ALA A 205 -14.33 -2.13 -4.84
#